data_AF-A0A9J6EBQ9-F1
#
_entry.id   AF-A0A9J6EBQ9-F1
#
_cell.length_a   1.000
_cell.length_b   1.000
_cell.length_c   1.000
_cell.angle_alpha   90.00
_cell.angle_beta   90.00
_cell.angle_gamma   90.00
#
_symmetry.space_group_name_H-M   'P 1'
#
loop_
_entity.id
_entity.type
_entity.pdbx_description
1 polymer ?
#
loop_
_entity_poly.entity_id
_entity_poly.type
_entity_poly.pdbx_seq_one_letter_code
_entity_poly.pdbx_strand_id
1 'polypeptide(L)'
;MWHVALCECTRKDRKVCTLVKRGTAFIDHSLDISEESDIDHNLIEVVPSIGNRKTGLFVPNVYSPPSKRSLTHNFGALFREAMAKAASISLLICGDFNAPHTQWGYGADSPKGKRLAELMDELGLVLLNELASHTRIGQGTCRDTSPDLSIWSDVGAIT
;
A
#
# COMPACT_ATOMS: atom_id res chain seq x y z
N MET A 1 -17.26 10.22 -15.50
CA MET A 1 -17.67 10.80 -14.21
C MET A 1 -17.30 9.79 -13.13
N TRP A 2 -16.39 10.17 -12.22
CA TRP A 2 -15.81 9.30 -11.17
C TRP A 2 -16.57 9.49 -9.85
N HIS A 3 -16.61 8.48 -8.98
CA HIS A 3 -17.05 8.64 -7.60
C HIS A 3 -15.81 8.60 -6.69
N VAL A 4 -15.62 9.64 -5.88
CA VAL A 4 -14.57 9.64 -4.87
C VAL A 4 -15.06 8.81 -3.70
N ALA A 5 -14.34 7.75 -3.36
CA ALA A 5 -14.51 7.12 -2.05
C ALA A 5 -13.91 8.08 -1.02
N LEU A 6 -14.67 9.09 -0.64
CA LEU A 6 -14.40 9.84 0.58
C LEU A 6 -15.05 9.03 1.69
N CYS A 7 -14.22 8.39 2.51
CA CYS A 7 -14.62 8.08 3.87
C CYS A 7 -15.19 9.38 4.46
N GLU A 8 -16.45 9.42 4.86
CA GLU A 8 -17.04 10.53 5.63
C GLU A 8 -16.47 10.56 7.06
N CYS A 9 -15.15 10.47 7.20
CA CYS A 9 -14.42 10.67 8.43
C CYS A 9 -13.71 12.01 8.32
N THR A 10 -14.16 12.96 9.13
CA THR A 10 -13.82 14.39 9.23
C THR A 10 -12.36 14.69 9.65
N ARG A 11 -11.35 13.96 9.16
CA ARG A 11 -9.93 14.29 9.39
C ARG A 11 -9.40 15.18 8.26
N LYS A 12 -9.16 16.45 8.59
CA LYS A 12 -8.73 17.55 7.70
C LYS A 12 -7.35 17.36 7.03
N ASP A 13 -6.57 16.35 7.40
CA ASP A 13 -5.15 16.23 7.03
C ASP A 13 -4.75 14.92 6.32
N ARG A 14 -5.71 14.13 5.80
CA ARG A 14 -5.38 12.88 5.09
C ARG A 14 -4.67 13.17 3.76
N LYS A 15 -3.49 12.58 3.57
CA LYS A 15 -2.68 12.74 2.34
C LYS A 15 -2.95 11.71 1.24
N VAL A 16 -3.91 10.81 1.46
CA VAL A 16 -4.26 9.72 0.52
C VAL A 16 -5.73 9.74 0.14
N CYS A 17 -6.01 9.35 -1.10
CA CYS A 17 -7.37 9.23 -1.63
C CYS A 17 -7.41 8.10 -2.66
N THR A 18 -8.49 7.33 -2.66
CA THR A 18 -8.72 6.27 -3.65
C THR A 18 -9.95 6.63 -4.48
N LEU A 19 -9.74 6.78 -5.79
CA LEU A 19 -10.79 7.14 -6.73
C LEU A 19 -11.39 5.88 -7.35
N VAL A 20 -12.71 5.72 -7.25
CA VAL A 20 -13.40 4.53 -7.77
C VAL A 20 -14.25 4.89 -9.00
N LYS A 21 -14.11 4.09 -10.06
CA LYS A 21 -14.88 4.30 -11.30
C LYS A 21 -16.38 4.13 -11.02
N ARG A 22 -17.20 5.04 -11.57
CA ARG A 22 -18.67 4.94 -11.45
C ARG A 22 -19.20 3.59 -11.92
N GLY A 23 -20.10 3.02 -11.12
CA GLY A 23 -20.67 1.69 -11.35
C GLY A 23 -19.83 0.55 -10.78
N THR A 24 -18.67 0.82 -10.19
CA THR A 24 -17.89 -0.17 -9.43
C THR A 24 -18.38 -0.17 -7.99
N ALA A 25 -18.83 -1.33 -7.50
CA ALA A 25 -19.17 -1.49 -6.10
C ALA A 25 -17.89 -1.59 -5.27
N PHE A 26 -17.86 -0.88 -4.14
CA PHE A 26 -16.75 -0.93 -3.20
C PHE A 26 -17.24 -0.79 -1.75
N ILE A 27 -16.43 -1.26 -0.82
CA ILE A 27 -16.61 -1.09 0.62
C ILE A 27 -15.38 -0.36 1.16
N ASP A 28 -15.59 0.64 2.01
CA ASP A 28 -14.52 1.32 2.75
C ASP A 28 -14.33 0.62 4.11
N HIS A 29 -13.09 0.29 4.45
CA HIS A 29 -12.74 -0.42 5.66
C HIS A 29 -11.86 0.46 6.55
N SER A 30 -12.21 0.54 7.83
CA SER A 30 -11.32 1.09 8.86
C SER A 30 -10.32 0.03 9.33
N LEU A 31 -9.05 0.42 9.44
CA LEU A 31 -8.02 -0.41 10.07
C LEU A 31 -7.90 -0.01 11.54
N ASP A 32 -7.91 -1.01 12.42
CA ASP A 32 -7.70 -0.80 13.86
C ASP A 32 -6.20 -0.86 14.16
N ILE A 33 -5.50 0.20 13.74
CA ILE A 33 -4.08 0.40 14.03
C ILE A 33 -3.95 1.49 15.07
N SER A 34 -3.01 1.34 16.01
CA SER A 34 -2.79 2.36 17.04
C SER A 34 -2.57 3.73 16.39
N GLU A 35 -3.07 4.80 17.03
CA GLU A 35 -2.89 6.19 16.58
C GLU A 35 -1.39 6.56 16.42
N GLU A 36 -0.50 5.75 16.97
CA GLU A 36 0.97 5.86 16.84
C GLU A 36 1.48 5.47 15.44
N SER A 37 0.67 4.74 14.65
CA SER A 37 0.95 4.46 13.24
C SER A 37 0.70 5.71 12.40
N ASP A 38 1.71 6.57 12.31
CA ASP A 38 1.72 7.84 11.55
C ASP A 38 1.84 7.64 10.01
N ILE A 39 1.26 6.55 9.50
CA ILE A 39 1.21 6.24 8.07
C ILE A 39 -0.16 6.65 7.54
N ASP A 40 -0.17 7.61 6.62
CA ASP A 40 -1.36 8.02 5.90
C ASP A 40 -1.84 6.85 5.02
N HIS A 41 -3.07 6.37 5.24
CA HIS A 41 -3.61 5.24 4.48
C HIS A 41 -5.15 5.29 4.37
N ASN A 42 -5.68 4.57 3.38
CA ASN A 42 -7.06 4.11 3.35
C ASN A 42 -7.10 2.65 2.88
N LEU A 43 -8.19 1.94 3.15
CA LEU A 43 -8.41 0.59 2.65
C LEU A 43 -9.80 0.51 2.03
N ILE A 44 -9.86 0.07 0.78
CA ILE A 44 -11.13 -0.30 0.16
C ILE A 44 -11.11 -1.77 -0.24
N GLU A 45 -12.30 -2.35 -0.35
CA GLU A 45 -12.54 -3.62 -1.02
C GLU A 45 -13.34 -3.33 -2.30
N VAL A 46 -12.78 -3.71 -3.46
CA VAL A 46 -13.52 -3.70 -4.72
C VAL A 46 -14.34 -4.99 -4.79
N VAL A 47 -15.66 -4.82 -4.90
CA VAL A 47 -16.60 -5.94 -4.94
C VAL A 47 -16.97 -6.23 -6.40
N PRO A 48 -16.67 -7.43 -6.92
CA PRO A 48 -17.02 -7.79 -8.29
C PRO A 48 -18.54 -7.78 -8.47
N SER A 49 -18.99 -7.21 -9.58
CA SER A 49 -20.43 -7.14 -9.93
C SER A 49 -21.00 -8.49 -10.38
N ILE A 50 -20.14 -9.43 -10.76
CA ILE A 50 -20.48 -10.75 -11.29
C ILE A 50 -19.53 -11.77 -10.65
N GLY A 51 -20.07 -12.82 -10.05
CA GLY A 51 -19.28 -13.89 -9.43
C GLY A 51 -19.48 -14.01 -7.91
N ASN A 52 -18.64 -14.82 -7.28
CA ASN A 52 -18.66 -15.03 -5.83
C ASN A 52 -17.98 -13.85 -5.12
N ARG A 53 -18.55 -13.32 -4.04
CA ARG A 53 -17.92 -12.27 -3.20
C ARG A 53 -16.51 -12.65 -2.71
N LYS A 54 -16.19 -13.95 -2.66
CA LYS A 54 -14.84 -14.46 -2.38
C LYS A 54 -13.78 -14.07 -3.42
N THR A 55 -14.15 -13.45 -4.55
CA THR A 55 -13.21 -12.94 -5.56
C THR A 55 -13.07 -11.42 -5.51
N GLY A 56 -13.32 -10.80 -4.35
CA GLY A 56 -13.05 -9.39 -4.10
C GLY A 56 -11.56 -9.04 -4.23
N LEU A 57 -11.25 -7.75 -4.11
CA LEU A 57 -9.87 -7.28 -4.04
C LEU A 57 -9.75 -6.19 -2.98
N PHE A 58 -8.93 -6.43 -1.97
CA PHE A 58 -8.58 -5.42 -0.98
C PHE A 58 -7.44 -4.55 -1.51
N VAL A 59 -7.58 -3.23 -1.40
CA VAL A 59 -6.64 -2.24 -1.93
C VAL A 59 -6.32 -1.19 -0.85
N PRO A 60 -5.31 -1.43 0.00
CA PRO A 60 -4.77 -0.39 0.84
C PRO A 60 -3.93 0.58 0.02
N ASN A 61 -4.30 1.86 0.04
CA ASN A 61 -3.50 2.95 -0.53
C ASN A 61 -2.68 3.60 0.58
N VAL A 62 -1.36 3.58 0.45
CA VAL A 62 -0.41 3.95 1.49
C VAL A 62 0.42 5.16 1.06
N TYR A 63 0.58 6.12 1.98
CA TYR A 63 1.56 7.19 1.85
C TYR A 63 2.43 7.27 3.11
N SER A 64 3.74 7.10 2.91
CA SER A 64 4.74 7.27 3.95
C SER A 64 5.70 8.38 3.52
N PRO A 65 5.74 9.52 4.22
CA PRO A 65 6.56 10.65 3.80
C PRO A 65 8.08 10.38 3.96
N PRO A 66 8.93 11.00 3.13
CA PRO A 66 10.38 10.79 3.15
C PRO A 66 11.08 11.36 4.39
N SER A 67 10.42 12.26 5.12
CA SER A 67 10.89 12.86 6.37
C SER A 67 10.83 11.89 7.55
N LYS A 68 9.95 10.88 7.50
CA LYS A 68 9.75 9.91 8.58
C LYS A 68 10.72 8.74 8.43
N ARG A 69 12.02 8.96 8.67
CA ARG A 69 13.07 7.93 8.51
C ARG A 69 13.32 7.10 9.78
N SER A 70 12.57 7.36 10.85
CA SER A 70 12.72 6.73 12.17
C SER A 70 12.48 5.23 12.10
N LEU A 71 13.17 4.49 12.98
CA LEU A 71 12.92 3.07 13.21
C LEU A 71 11.50 2.78 13.78
N THR A 72 10.82 3.79 14.31
CA THR A 72 9.45 3.62 14.79
C THR A 72 8.41 3.68 13.66
N HIS A 73 8.76 4.26 12.50
CA HIS A 73 7.88 4.36 11.34
C HIS A 73 7.97 3.09 10.50
N ASN A 74 7.11 2.12 10.79
CA ASN A 74 7.10 0.82 10.13
C ASN A 74 5.70 0.42 9.63
N PHE A 75 5.66 -0.44 8.63
CA PHE A 75 4.42 -0.86 7.95
C PHE A 75 3.78 -2.11 8.59
N GLY A 76 4.36 -2.64 9.67
CA GLY A 76 4.04 -3.96 10.20
C GLY A 76 2.60 -4.10 10.70
N ALA A 77 2.13 -3.14 11.49
CA ALA A 77 0.75 -3.15 12.00
C ALA A 77 -0.26 -2.96 10.85
N LEU A 78 0.03 -2.01 9.96
CA LEU A 78 -0.81 -1.70 8.80
C LEU A 78 -0.99 -2.91 7.87
N PHE A 79 0.11 -3.58 7.50
CA PHE A 79 0.06 -4.72 6.57
C PHE A 79 -0.65 -5.90 7.19
N ARG A 80 -0.35 -6.24 8.46
CA ARG A 80 -1.02 -7.35 9.15
C ARG A 80 -2.51 -7.11 9.32
N GLU A 81 -2.93 -5.90 9.70
CA GLU A 81 -4.36 -5.57 9.84
C GLU A 81 -5.06 -5.57 8.48
N ALA A 82 -4.45 -5.04 7.42
CA ALA A 82 -5.00 -5.10 6.07
C ALA A 82 -5.16 -6.55 5.57
N MET A 83 -4.16 -7.41 5.82
CA MET A 83 -4.24 -8.83 5.51
C MET A 83 -5.32 -9.54 6.34
N ALA A 84 -5.45 -9.20 7.63
CA ALA A 84 -6.51 -9.74 8.50
C ALA A 84 -7.91 -9.35 8.00
N LYS A 85 -8.11 -8.12 7.52
CA LYS A 85 -9.37 -7.69 6.86
C LYS A 85 -9.63 -8.45 5.56
N ALA A 86 -8.59 -8.66 4.75
CA ALA A 86 -8.70 -9.41 3.50
C ALA A 86 -8.99 -10.90 3.73
N ALA A 87 -8.52 -11.46 4.86
CA ALA A 87 -8.73 -12.83 5.32
C ALA A 87 -8.29 -13.92 4.33
N SER A 88 -9.12 -14.25 3.32
CA SER A 88 -8.78 -15.23 2.26
C SER A 88 -8.99 -14.66 0.86
N ILE A 89 -9.20 -13.35 0.79
CA ILE A 89 -9.40 -12.57 -0.43
C ILE A 89 -8.06 -11.92 -0.78
N SER A 90 -7.79 -11.75 -2.08
CA SER A 90 -6.54 -11.16 -2.52
C SER A 90 -6.37 -9.70 -2.08
N LEU A 91 -5.11 -9.30 -1.91
CA LEU A 91 -4.70 -7.98 -1.44
C LEU A 91 -3.70 -7.35 -2.41
N LEU A 92 -3.96 -6.13 -2.86
CA LEU A 92 -3.03 -5.30 -3.62
C LEU A 92 -2.70 -4.03 -2.83
N ILE A 93 -1.55 -4.05 -2.15
CA ILE A 93 -1.04 -2.90 -1.43
C ILE A 93 -0.32 -1.98 -2.42
N CYS A 94 -0.72 -0.72 -2.48
CA CYS A 94 -0.11 0.23 -3.39
C CYS A 94 0.09 1.61 -2.75
N GLY A 95 1.05 2.37 -3.26
CA GLY A 95 1.23 3.77 -2.92
C GLY A 95 2.69 4.17 -2.83
N ASP A 96 2.95 5.32 -2.22
CA ASP A 96 4.28 5.90 -2.07
C ASP A 96 4.86 5.60 -0.67
N PHE A 97 5.88 4.76 -0.64
CA PHE A 97 6.49 4.27 0.59
C PHE A 97 7.64 5.17 1.07
N ASN A 98 8.26 5.93 0.16
CA ASN A 98 9.53 6.63 0.37
C ASN A 98 10.55 5.78 1.18
N ALA A 99 10.69 4.51 0.80
CA ALA A 99 11.54 3.54 1.46
C ALA A 99 12.61 3.06 0.47
N PRO A 100 13.77 3.71 0.34
CA PRO A 100 14.81 3.26 -0.59
C PRO A 100 15.28 1.83 -0.34
N HIS A 101 15.26 0.99 -1.38
CA HIS A 101 15.84 -0.37 -1.38
C HIS A 101 16.22 -0.81 -2.81
N THR A 102 17.27 -1.61 -2.90
CA THR A 102 17.81 -2.16 -4.15
C THR A 102 16.84 -3.08 -4.88
N GLN A 103 16.00 -3.83 -4.15
CA GLN A 103 14.97 -4.72 -4.74
C GLN A 103 13.90 -4.00 -5.57
N TRP A 104 13.76 -2.68 -5.44
CA TRP A 104 12.85 -1.89 -6.29
C TRP A 104 13.59 -0.74 -7.00
N GLY A 105 14.90 -0.86 -7.19
CA GLY A 105 15.65 -0.01 -8.14
C GLY A 105 16.39 1.18 -7.52
N TYR A 106 16.54 1.26 -6.19
CA TYR A 106 17.47 2.22 -5.61
C TYR A 106 18.91 1.73 -5.66
N GLY A 107 19.88 2.65 -5.68
CA GLY A 107 21.30 2.29 -5.61
C GLY A 107 21.81 1.88 -4.22
N ALA A 108 21.00 2.07 -3.18
CA ALA A 108 21.34 1.71 -1.80
C ALA A 108 20.08 1.52 -0.95
N ASP A 109 20.23 0.74 0.12
CA ASP A 109 19.14 0.41 1.03
C ASP A 109 19.10 1.37 2.22
N SER A 110 17.92 1.92 2.48
CA SER A 110 17.62 2.66 3.71
C SER A 110 17.16 1.69 4.82
N PRO A 111 17.29 2.06 6.11
CA PRO A 111 16.73 1.25 7.20
C PRO A 111 15.22 0.98 7.07
N LYS A 112 14.45 1.96 6.55
CA LYS A 112 13.02 1.80 6.26
C LYS A 112 12.80 0.78 5.14
N GLY A 113 13.57 0.86 4.06
CA GLY A 113 13.49 -0.07 2.94
C GLY A 113 13.86 -1.50 3.32
N LYS A 114 14.94 -1.68 4.10
CA LYS A 114 15.35 -3.01 4.60
C LYS A 114 14.23 -3.69 5.40
N ARG A 115 13.59 -2.95 6.31
CA ARG A 115 12.48 -3.49 7.11
C ARG A 115 11.22 -3.75 6.31
N LEU A 116 10.95 -2.93 5.29
CA LEU A 116 9.85 -3.20 4.38
C LEU A 116 10.12 -4.49 3.59
N ALA A 117 11.34 -4.69 3.11
CA ALA A 117 11.76 -5.93 2.44
C ALA A 117 11.65 -7.14 3.36
N GLU A 118 12.20 -7.06 4.59
CA GLU A 118 12.09 -8.11 5.61
C GLU A 118 10.62 -8.44 5.95
N LEU A 119 9.76 -7.42 6.07
CA LEU A 119 8.33 -7.59 6.31
C LEU A 119 7.62 -8.25 5.12
N MET A 120 7.98 -7.88 3.89
CA MET A 120 7.43 -8.49 2.68
C MET A 120 7.80 -9.96 2.62
N ASP A 121 9.05 -10.30 2.90
CA ASP A 121 9.51 -11.69 2.97
C ASP A 121 8.80 -12.47 4.09
N GLU A 122 8.65 -11.87 5.29
CA GLU A 122 7.95 -12.47 6.45
C GLU A 122 6.48 -12.79 6.12
N LEU A 123 5.80 -11.87 5.43
CA LEU A 123 4.38 -11.98 5.13
C LEU A 123 4.09 -12.67 3.78
N GLY A 124 5.11 -13.15 3.07
CA GLY A 124 4.96 -13.80 1.76
C GLY A 124 4.40 -12.86 0.69
N LEU A 125 4.72 -11.57 0.76
CA LEU A 125 4.27 -10.55 -0.17
C LEU A 125 5.15 -10.50 -1.42
N VAL A 126 4.52 -10.32 -2.57
CA VAL A 126 5.22 -10.30 -3.86
C VAL A 126 5.28 -8.86 -4.39
N LEU A 127 6.49 -8.38 -4.68
CA LEU A 127 6.69 -7.09 -5.36
C LEU A 127 6.28 -7.21 -6.84
N LEU A 128 5.45 -6.29 -7.33
CA LEU A 128 5.02 -6.23 -8.73
C LEU A 128 5.80 -5.21 -9.58
N ASN A 129 6.69 -4.43 -8.96
CA ASN A 129 7.45 -3.40 -9.65
C ASN A 129 8.51 -3.98 -10.61
N GLU A 130 8.62 -3.36 -11.78
CA GLU A 130 9.71 -3.61 -12.71
C GLU A 130 10.92 -2.72 -12.38
N LEU A 131 12.09 -3.34 -12.12
CA LEU A 131 13.31 -2.65 -11.70
C LEU A 131 13.80 -1.58 -12.67
N ALA A 132 13.56 -1.76 -13.97
CA ALA A 132 14.01 -0.85 -15.02
C ALA A 132 13.10 0.39 -15.19
N SER A 133 11.98 0.47 -14.48
CA SER A 133 10.98 1.53 -14.63
C SER A 133 10.85 2.33 -13.34
N HIS A 134 11.54 3.47 -13.28
CA HIS A 134 11.47 4.38 -12.14
C HIS A 134 10.15 5.15 -12.09
N THR A 135 9.54 5.23 -10.90
CA THR A 135 8.24 5.90 -10.71
C THR A 135 8.38 7.39 -10.41
N ARG A 136 9.59 7.84 -10.05
CA ARG A 136 9.94 9.26 -9.88
C ARG A 136 11.21 9.59 -10.65
N ILE A 137 11.06 10.42 -11.68
CA ILE A 137 12.16 10.96 -12.48
C ILE A 137 12.86 12.07 -11.68
N GLY A 138 14.17 11.93 -11.52
CA GLY A 138 15.00 12.92 -10.86
C GLY A 138 15.20 14.16 -11.73
N GLN A 139 15.45 15.31 -11.10
CA GLN A 139 15.82 16.54 -11.80
C GLN A 139 17.25 16.96 -11.43
N GLY A 140 18.02 17.39 -12.43
CA GLY A 140 19.39 17.89 -12.26
C GLY A 140 20.33 16.83 -11.69
N THR A 141 20.70 16.98 -10.42
CA THR A 141 21.63 16.09 -9.70
C THR A 141 20.94 14.92 -8.99
N CYS A 142 19.61 14.89 -8.96
CA CYS A 142 18.86 13.79 -8.36
C CYS A 142 18.72 12.65 -9.39
N ARG A 143 19.05 11.43 -8.97
CA ARG A 143 18.82 10.22 -9.76
C ARG A 143 17.33 9.88 -9.81
N ASP A 144 16.96 9.13 -10.82
CA ASP A 144 15.66 8.47 -10.88
C ASP A 144 15.51 7.47 -9.72
N THR A 145 14.29 7.32 -9.22
CA THR A 145 13.98 6.52 -8.02
C THR A 145 12.59 5.89 -8.14
N SER A 146 12.31 4.90 -7.30
CA SER A 146 11.05 4.16 -7.32
C SER A 146 10.37 4.16 -5.93
N PRO A 147 9.91 5.32 -5.42
CA PRO A 147 9.28 5.40 -4.11
C PRO A 147 7.89 4.74 -4.08
N ASP A 148 7.26 4.61 -5.25
CA ASP A 148 5.94 4.00 -5.41
C ASP A 148 6.07 2.50 -5.61
N LEU A 149 5.36 1.71 -4.79
CA LEU A 149 5.37 0.26 -4.85
C LEU A 149 3.97 -0.30 -5.05
N SER A 150 3.89 -1.41 -5.78
CA SER A 150 2.73 -2.28 -5.88
C SER A 150 3.12 -3.66 -5.39
N ILE A 151 2.42 -4.13 -4.35
CA ILE A 151 2.75 -5.35 -3.61
C ILE A 151 1.49 -6.22 -3.55
N TRP A 152 1.64 -7.48 -3.92
CA TRP A 152 0.55 -8.45 -4.00
C TRP A 152 0.61 -9.47 -2.87
N SER A 153 -0.55 -9.88 -2.38
CA SER A 153 -0.72 -11.08 -1.57
C SER A 153 -1.89 -11.88 -2.08
N ASP A 154 -1.66 -13.17 -2.35
CA ASP A 154 -2.74 -14.11 -2.53
C ASP A 154 -3.02 -14.82 -1.21
N VAL A 155 -3.82 -14.16 -0.36
CA VAL A 155 -4.12 -14.65 1.00
C VAL A 155 -4.88 -15.99 0.97
N GLY A 156 -5.47 -16.37 -0.17
CA GLY A 156 -6.14 -17.66 -0.38
C GLY A 156 -5.23 -18.81 -0.84
N ALA A 157 -3.97 -18.56 -1.20
CA ALA A 157 -3.06 -19.59 -1.71
C ALA A 157 -2.18 -20.24 -0.63
N ILE A 158 -2.24 -19.77 0.61
CA ILE A 158 -1.49 -20.32 1.74
C ILE A 158 -2.43 -21.19 2.59
N THR A 159 -2.66 -22.41 2.13
CA THR A 159 -3.20 -23.53 2.93
C THR A 159 -2.42 -24.79 2.68
#